data_AF-G3MRI2-F1
#
_entry.id   AF-G3MRI2-F1
#
_cell.length_a   1.000
_cell.length_b   1.000
_cell.length_c   1.000
_cell.angle_alpha   90.00
_cell.angle_beta   90.00
_cell.angle_gamma   90.00
#
_symmetry.space_group_name_H-M   'P 1'
#
loop_
_entity.id
_entity.type
_entity.pdbx_description
1 polymer ?
#
loop_
_entity_poly.entity_id
_entity_poly.type
_entity_poly.pdbx_seq_one_letter_code
_entity_poly.pdbx_strand_id
1 'polypeptide(L)'
;MSALQLLLLLGLSGVLATELWSQEYREHGRCLDRCQPNECPSGCSGNCSCYRRFDFPDHGYCLDPSKPIPDSFRTLGATNSA
;
A
#
# COMPACT_ATOMS: atom_id res chain seq x y z
N MET A 1 7.10 41.58 -11.37
CA MET A 1 7.22 40.17 -10.94
C MET A 1 7.38 39.35 -12.20
N SER A 2 8.57 38.79 -12.45
CA SER A 2 8.89 38.18 -13.74
C SER A 2 8.37 36.74 -13.80
N ALA A 3 7.87 36.30 -14.96
CA ALA A 3 7.32 34.95 -15.18
C ALA A 3 8.27 33.81 -14.73
N LEU A 4 9.57 34.07 -14.71
CA LEU A 4 10.58 33.16 -14.16
C LEU A 4 10.36 32.81 -12.67
N GLN A 5 9.85 33.75 -11.86
CA GLN A 5 9.64 33.55 -10.42
C GLN A 5 8.43 32.64 -10.14
N LEU A 6 7.42 32.64 -11.03
CA LEU A 6 6.25 31.75 -10.94
C LEU A 6 6.61 30.30 -11.28
N LEU A 7 7.51 30.10 -12.26
CA LEU A 7 7.96 28.77 -12.67
C LEU A 7 8.84 28.09 -11.60
N LEU A 8 9.63 28.86 -10.86
CA LEU A 8 10.46 28.35 -9.75
C LEU A 8 9.61 27.94 -8.52
N LEU A 9 8.46 28.57 -8.30
CA LEU A 9 7.55 28.23 -7.19
C LEU A 9 6.69 26.99 -7.48
N LEU A 10 6.42 26.69 -8.75
CA LEU A 10 5.60 25.55 -9.16
C LEU A 10 6.38 24.22 -9.28
N GLY A 11 7.72 24.26 -9.24
CA GLY A 11 8.57 23.07 -9.36
C GLY A 11 8.76 22.25 -8.08
N LEU A 12 8.19 22.70 -6.95
CA LEU A 12 8.46 22.13 -5.62
C LEU A 12 7.29 21.31 -5.02
N SER A 13 6.50 20.63 -5.85
CA SER A 13 5.38 19.77 -5.40
C SER A 13 5.53 18.33 -5.88
N GLY A 14 6.73 17.77 -5.78
CA GLY A 14 6.92 16.32 -5.79
C GLY A 14 6.58 15.74 -4.41
N VAL A 15 5.29 15.62 -4.10
CA VAL A 15 4.85 14.94 -2.87
C VAL A 15 5.18 13.46 -3.03
N LEU A 16 6.31 13.03 -2.47
CA LEU A 16 6.58 11.62 -2.23
C LEU A 16 5.53 11.12 -1.24
N ALA A 17 4.45 10.53 -1.76
CA ALA A 17 3.55 9.69 -0.98
C ALA A 17 4.31 8.41 -0.64
N THR A 18 5.24 8.48 0.31
CA THR A 18 5.74 7.28 0.96
C THR A 18 4.60 6.78 1.83
N GLU A 19 3.87 5.78 1.34
CA GLU A 19 3.04 4.94 2.20
C GLU A 19 3.94 4.53 3.38
N LEU A 20 3.66 5.05 4.58
CA LEU A 20 4.45 4.77 5.77
C LEU A 20 4.12 3.36 6.24
N TRP A 21 4.76 2.39 5.58
CA TRP A 21 4.71 1.00 5.95
C TRP A 21 5.55 0.77 7.21
N SER A 22 4.97 0.06 8.18
CA SER A 22 5.70 -0.40 9.35
C SER A 22 6.83 -1.34 8.95
N GLN A 23 7.77 -1.60 9.88
CA GLN A 23 8.91 -2.47 9.62
C GLN A 23 8.49 -3.88 9.16
N GLU A 24 7.42 -4.45 9.75
CA GLU A 24 6.87 -5.76 9.37
C GLU A 24 6.45 -5.79 7.89
N TYR A 25 5.73 -4.76 7.42
CA TYR A 25 5.33 -4.68 6.02
C TYR A 25 6.54 -4.60 5.07
N ARG A 26 7.60 -3.91 5.47
CA ARG A 26 8.82 -3.78 4.66
C ARG A 26 9.53 -5.11 4.43
N GLU A 27 9.31 -6.12 5.28
CA GLU A 27 9.88 -7.46 5.07
C GLU A 27 9.33 -8.16 3.82
N HIS A 28 8.16 -7.74 3.32
CA HIS A 28 7.59 -8.23 2.06
C HIS A 28 8.22 -7.59 0.82
N GLY A 29 9.09 -6.58 0.99
CA GLY A 29 9.92 -6.01 -0.07
C GLY A 29 9.12 -5.64 -1.32
N ARG A 30 9.52 -6.20 -2.47
CA ARG A 30 8.89 -5.92 -3.77
C ARG A 30 7.42 -6.33 -3.87
N CYS A 31 6.95 -7.17 -2.97
CA CYS A 31 5.54 -7.57 -2.97
C CYS A 31 4.64 -6.50 -2.39
N LEU A 32 5.17 -5.54 -1.64
CA LEU A 32 4.38 -4.58 -0.90
C LEU A 32 3.69 -3.58 -1.84
N ASP A 33 2.44 -3.89 -2.17
CA ASP A 33 1.58 -3.10 -3.06
C ASP A 33 0.10 -3.27 -2.69
N ARG A 34 -0.79 -2.47 -3.29
CA ARG A 34 -2.24 -2.59 -3.14
C ARG A 34 -2.81 -3.59 -4.16
N CYS A 35 -3.87 -4.29 -3.78
CA CYS A 35 -4.56 -5.22 -4.68
C CYS A 35 -6.08 -5.22 -4.51
N GLN A 36 -6.74 -5.79 -5.51
CA GLN A 36 -8.18 -6.03 -5.58
C GLN A 36 -8.42 -7.56 -5.48
N PRO A 37 -8.79 -8.10 -4.31
CA PRO A 37 -8.90 -9.55 -4.09
C PRO A 37 -9.93 -10.25 -4.98
N ASN A 38 -10.90 -9.51 -5.51
CA ASN A 38 -12.00 -10.02 -6.33
C ASN A 38 -11.75 -9.86 -7.83
N GLU A 39 -10.64 -9.24 -8.25
CA GLU A 39 -10.29 -9.02 -9.65
C GLU A 39 -9.28 -10.05 -10.17
N CYS A 40 -9.27 -10.25 -11.49
CA CYS A 40 -8.31 -11.11 -12.18
C CYS A 40 -7.75 -10.38 -13.43
N PRO A 41 -6.49 -9.90 -13.41
CA PRO A 41 -5.51 -10.04 -12.34
C PRO A 41 -5.83 -9.16 -11.12
N SER A 42 -5.45 -9.61 -9.92
CA SER A 42 -5.69 -8.86 -8.66
C SER A 42 -4.82 -7.62 -8.48
N GLY A 43 -3.83 -7.44 -9.37
CA GLY A 43 -2.84 -6.35 -9.31
C GLY A 43 -1.48 -6.76 -8.72
N CYS A 44 -1.35 -7.93 -8.09
CA CYS A 44 -0.07 -8.39 -7.57
C CYS A 44 0.89 -8.86 -8.66
N SER A 45 2.17 -8.55 -8.51
CA SER A 45 3.23 -8.96 -9.44
C SER A 45 3.90 -10.27 -9.02
N GLY A 46 4.33 -11.06 -10.01
CA GLY A 46 5.18 -12.24 -9.80
C GLY A 46 4.60 -13.25 -8.80
N ASN A 47 5.38 -13.58 -7.77
CA ASN A 47 5.04 -14.58 -6.74
C ASN A 47 4.38 -13.98 -5.50
N CYS A 48 3.82 -12.78 -5.61
CA CYS A 48 3.17 -12.08 -4.50
C CYS A 48 1.69 -12.47 -4.42
N SER A 49 1.17 -12.58 -3.21
CA SER A 49 -0.23 -12.98 -2.97
C SER A 49 -1.04 -11.79 -2.47
N CYS A 50 -2.25 -11.64 -3.01
CA CYS A 50 -3.19 -10.62 -2.55
C CYS A 50 -3.92 -11.09 -1.29
N TYR A 51 -3.70 -10.41 -0.17
CA TYR A 51 -4.39 -10.67 1.09
C TYR A 51 -5.50 -9.64 1.30
N ARG A 52 -6.73 -10.13 1.41
CA ARG A 52 -7.93 -9.31 1.64
C ARG A 52 -7.89 -8.66 3.04
N ARG A 53 -8.22 -7.38 3.10
CA ARG A 53 -8.44 -6.67 4.37
C ARG A 53 -9.80 -7.01 4.98
N PHE A 54 -9.88 -7.09 6.30
CA PHE A 54 -11.15 -7.39 6.97
C PHE A 54 -12.10 -6.18 7.02
N ASP A 55 -11.58 -4.96 7.21
CA ASP A 55 -12.38 -3.72 7.20
C ASP A 55 -12.90 -3.32 5.81
N PHE A 56 -12.13 -3.63 4.76
CA PHE A 56 -12.47 -3.29 3.38
C PHE A 56 -12.29 -4.54 2.50
N PRO A 57 -13.29 -5.45 2.43
CA PRO A 57 -13.13 -6.77 1.82
C PRO A 57 -12.90 -6.74 0.30
N ASP A 58 -13.22 -5.62 -0.35
CA ASP A 58 -12.92 -5.39 -1.75
C ASP A 58 -11.48 -4.93 -1.98
N HIS A 59 -10.72 -4.61 -0.93
CA HIS A 59 -9.33 -4.18 -1.02
C HIS A 59 -8.39 -5.13 -0.28
N GLY A 60 -7.12 -5.11 -0.68
CA GLY A 60 -6.09 -5.92 -0.07
C GLY A 60 -4.69 -5.35 -0.23
N TYR A 61 -3.72 -6.08 0.32
CA TYR A 61 -2.31 -5.83 0.07
C TYR A 61 -1.64 -7.07 -0.53
N CYS A 62 -0.80 -6.82 -1.52
CA CYS A 62 0.15 -7.81 -2.01
C CYS A 62 1.22 -8.00 -0.93
N LEU A 63 1.46 -9.25 -0.54
CA LEU A 63 2.47 -9.61 0.45
C LEU A 63 3.25 -10.83 -0.05
N ASP A 64 4.52 -10.91 0.33
CA ASP A 64 5.35 -12.10 0.10
C ASP A 64 4.82 -13.27 0.95
N PRO A 65 4.35 -14.37 0.35
CA PRO A 65 3.81 -15.52 1.08
C PRO A 65 4.85 -16.31 1.89
N SER A 66 6.15 -16.06 1.69
CA SER A 66 7.24 -16.66 2.48
C SER A 66 7.51 -15.93 3.81
N LYS A 67 6.89 -14.77 4.02
CA LYS A 67 7.02 -13.94 5.22
C LYS A 67 5.75 -14.01 6.07
N PRO A 68 5.87 -13.87 7.40
CA PRO A 68 4.69 -13.77 8.26
C PRO A 68 3.84 -12.57 7.87
N ILE A 69 2.52 -12.74 7.87
CA ILE A 69 1.58 -11.62 7.69
C ILE A 69 1.73 -10.66 8.88
N PRO A 70 1.89 -9.34 8.66
CA PRO A 70 2.08 -8.36 9.73
C PRO A 70 0.95 -8.43 10.77
N ASP A 71 1.28 -8.29 12.05
CA ASP A 71 0.27 -8.42 13.12
C ASP A 71 -0.75 -7.29 13.04
N SER A 72 -0.27 -6.10 12.68
CA SER A 72 -1.13 -4.95 12.38
C SER A 72 -2.11 -5.20 11.23
N PHE A 73 -1.78 -6.05 10.25
CA PHE A 73 -2.70 -6.42 9.17
C PHE A 73 -3.86 -7.27 9.69
N ARG A 74 -3.57 -8.22 10.59
CA ARG A 74 -4.57 -9.14 11.17
C ARG A 74 -5.64 -8.41 11.98
N THR A 75 -5.30 -7.24 12.49
CA THR A 75 -6.18 -6.41 13.34
C THR A 75 -6.82 -5.25 12.60
N LEU A 76 -6.53 -5.05 11.30
CA LEU A 76 -7.20 -4.04 10.48
C LEU A 76 -8.72 -4.29 10.49
N GLY A 77 -9.48 -3.32 10.99
CA GLY A 77 -10.94 -3.42 11.09
C GLY A 77 -11.50 -4.15 12.30
N ALA A 78 -10.65 -4.81 13.10
CA ALA A 78 -11.11 -5.55 14.28
C ALA A 78 -11.81 -4.65 15.32
N THR A 79 -11.47 -3.37 15.37
CA THR A 79 -12.08 -2.39 16.29
C THR A 79 -13.42 -1.84 15.84
N ASN A 80 -13.85 -2.08 14.59
CA ASN A 80 -15.13 -1.59 14.05
C ASN A 80 -16.26 -2.64 14.14
N SER A 81 -16.00 -3.76 14.82
CA SER A 81 -16.95 -4.87 14.99
C SER A 81 -17.48 -4.99 16.43
N ALA A 82 -17.38 -3.92 17.23
CA ALA A 82 -17.88 -3.85 18.61
C ALA A 82 -19.20 -3.08 18.70
#